data_AF-G7Y9A6-F1
#
_entry.id   AF-G7Y9A6-F1
#
_cell.length_a   1.000
_cell.length_b   1.000
_cell.length_c   1.000
_cell.angle_alpha   90.00
_cell.angle_beta   90.00
_cell.angle_gamma   90.00
#
_symmetry.space_group_name_H-M   'P 1'
#
loop_
_entity.id
_entity.type
_entity.pdbx_description
1 polymer ?
#
loop_
_entity_poly.entity_id
_entity_poly.type
_entity_poly.pdbx_seq_one_letter_code
_entity_poly.pdbx_strand_id
1 'polypeptide(L)'
;MSWYFHFWSLFSLCTSSYVSALWYPNHNVSTNSTVFLHYFDPTFEHKLTNTVNQAIRGETALGFQWMSVTSFRETSDNKRGSVAWIVFGGSIPNLKVHATSLAKSAVAVVGCQISAQENSPVGFKLDSCYPIEVSRVSASNGKAGLLGFTAVSLELKSTRNTAVLVYCDPLWRHDTKHPGGGCHVRLRQDGRWTNLANGEFAEFFRFCSSFNHSTPCGGGFSVDLLEVASGGNDRLPNTKMIVGLPFTQPHGEAQVIDNVLLRFQRAPSTDLSNVDILRSGELRFGTQVVWTPTQGNRIPAESPHSRPNVNGTTIVAKQEIPEWWTRENLALVSSPSSQPWPTITAYRHTGFRASEVAFRIRLRTNGTTDFSGFGQTLETILVPLSGQDSRVEYAIVVGAPFSYHPVKGPNTGRVYILCPKPGLVEQDIVSSVEGPEGQSFFGYSLANLGDVNGDGIDDIVVGAPGIQASSSQSSANGKVYIHRVTPHCTLDPTAVQVCYGF
;
A
#
# COMPACT_ATOMS: atom_id res chain seq x y z
N MET A 1 -9.21 -25.49 14.31
CA MET A 1 -9.34 -24.25 13.52
C MET A 1 -7.94 -23.85 13.04
N SER A 2 -7.50 -24.48 11.95
CA SER A 2 -6.17 -24.29 11.36
C SER A 2 -6.30 -23.28 10.23
N TRP A 3 -5.82 -22.06 10.42
CA TRP A 3 -5.85 -21.02 9.40
C TRP A 3 -4.66 -21.24 8.45
N TYR A 4 -4.97 -21.49 7.18
CA TYR A 4 -4.00 -21.69 6.09
C TYR A 4 -3.20 -20.40 5.85
N PHE A 5 -1.95 -20.37 6.32
CA PHE A 5 -0.96 -19.31 6.04
C PHE A 5 -0.13 -19.66 4.79
N HIS A 6 -0.79 -19.95 3.68
CA HIS A 6 -0.13 -20.35 2.44
C HIS A 6 -0.37 -19.41 1.27
N PHE A 7 0.75 -18.87 0.77
CA PHE A 7 0.98 -18.15 -0.48
C PHE A 7 0.57 -16.68 -0.49
N TRP A 8 1.58 -15.81 -0.47
CA TRP A 8 1.46 -14.35 -0.50
C TRP A 8 2.17 -13.80 -1.76
N SER A 9 1.44 -12.93 -2.45
CA SER A 9 1.76 -12.09 -3.62
C SER A 9 2.40 -12.74 -4.85
N LEU A 10 1.56 -12.97 -5.86
CA LEU A 10 1.97 -12.98 -7.26
C LEU A 10 1.84 -11.53 -7.78
N PHE A 11 2.97 -10.87 -8.01
CA PHE A 11 3.04 -9.53 -8.61
C PHE A 11 3.93 -9.63 -9.85
N SER A 12 3.39 -9.25 -11.01
CA SER A 12 4.18 -8.65 -12.10
C SER A 12 4.08 -7.15 -11.94
N LEU A 13 5.19 -6.48 -12.24
CA LEU A 13 5.37 -5.06 -12.20
C LEU A 13 4.25 -4.32 -12.93
N CYS A 14 3.31 -3.74 -12.19
CA CYS A 14 2.57 -2.56 -12.61
C CYS A 14 2.82 -1.51 -11.54
N THR A 15 3.88 -0.74 -11.74
CA THR A 15 4.35 0.32 -10.84
C THR A 15 3.44 1.53 -10.95
N SER A 16 2.96 2.05 -9.82
CA SER A 16 2.27 3.33 -9.74
C SER A 16 3.25 4.48 -9.57
N SER A 17 2.77 5.67 -9.91
CA SER A 17 3.40 6.98 -9.75
C SER A 17 4.36 7.35 -10.89
N TYR A 18 3.84 8.10 -11.86
CA TYR A 18 4.57 8.92 -12.83
C TYR A 18 5.39 8.22 -13.93
N VAL A 19 5.30 6.91 -14.12
CA VAL A 19 5.91 6.26 -15.30
C VAL A 19 5.17 6.62 -16.60
N SER A 20 3.89 7.01 -16.52
CA SER A 20 3.07 7.32 -17.70
C SER A 20 3.31 8.71 -18.32
N ALA A 21 3.71 9.73 -17.55
CA ALA A 21 3.69 11.11 -18.06
C ALA A 21 4.99 11.64 -18.68
N LEU A 22 6.16 11.06 -18.37
CA LEU A 22 7.47 11.65 -18.78
C LEU A 22 8.43 10.67 -19.47
N TRP A 23 8.00 9.45 -19.77
CA TRP A 23 8.81 8.47 -20.52
C TRP A 23 8.44 8.36 -22.00
N TYR A 24 7.40 9.07 -22.43
CA TYR A 24 7.15 9.27 -23.85
C TYR A 24 7.81 10.59 -24.29
N PRO A 25 8.99 10.56 -24.95
CA PRO A 25 9.45 11.73 -25.67
C PRO A 25 8.44 12.01 -26.78
N ASN A 26 7.72 13.13 -26.72
CA ASN A 26 6.98 13.80 -27.81
C ASN A 26 6.66 12.93 -29.05
N HIS A 27 5.98 11.81 -28.85
CA HIS A 27 5.44 11.01 -29.93
C HIS A 27 3.95 10.93 -29.70
N ASN A 28 3.19 11.39 -30.70
CA ASN A 28 1.76 11.17 -30.87
C ASN A 28 1.47 9.67 -30.81
N VAL A 29 1.43 9.10 -29.60
CA VAL A 29 0.78 7.82 -29.36
C VAL A 29 -0.69 8.17 -29.31
N SER A 30 -1.43 7.77 -30.34
CA SER A 30 -2.88 7.90 -30.36
C SER A 30 -3.43 7.34 -29.06
N THR A 31 -4.28 8.10 -28.38
CA THR A 31 -5.00 7.78 -27.12
C THR A 31 -5.88 6.53 -27.19
N ASN A 32 -5.80 5.72 -28.26
CA ASN A 32 -6.62 4.54 -28.52
C ASN A 32 -5.92 3.20 -28.27
N SER A 33 -4.68 3.17 -27.78
CA SER A 33 -3.98 1.92 -27.48
C SER A 33 -3.31 2.01 -26.11
N THR A 34 -4.06 1.63 -25.08
CA THR A 34 -3.56 1.32 -23.74
C THR A 34 -2.51 0.22 -23.85
N VAL A 35 -1.25 0.54 -23.54
CA VAL A 35 -0.14 -0.42 -23.59
C VAL A 35 0.20 -0.81 -22.15
N PHE A 36 -0.61 -1.67 -21.53
CA PHE A 36 -0.15 -2.38 -20.34
C PHE A 36 0.64 -3.59 -20.81
N LEU A 37 1.96 -3.48 -20.75
CA LEU A 37 2.84 -4.56 -21.20
C LEU A 37 2.95 -5.60 -20.10
N HIS A 38 2.64 -6.83 -20.45
CA HIS A 38 2.91 -7.97 -19.58
C HIS A 38 4.42 -8.18 -19.49
N TYR A 39 5.03 -7.81 -18.37
CA TYR A 39 6.46 -8.06 -18.15
C TYR A 39 6.69 -9.56 -17.92
N PHE A 40 7.32 -10.21 -18.90
CA PHE A 40 7.82 -11.57 -18.78
C PHE A 40 9.33 -11.59 -19.03
N ASP A 41 10.12 -11.43 -17.97
CA ASP A 41 11.55 -11.74 -18.00
C ASP A 41 11.76 -13.12 -17.36
N PRO A 42 12.01 -14.17 -18.16
CA PRO A 42 12.21 -15.53 -17.62
C PRO A 42 13.47 -15.63 -16.75
N THR A 43 14.36 -14.63 -16.78
CA THR A 43 15.55 -14.57 -15.93
C THR A 43 15.31 -13.83 -14.61
N PHE A 44 14.14 -13.23 -14.42
CA PHE A 44 13.82 -12.38 -13.27
C PHE A 44 13.99 -13.11 -11.93
N GLU A 45 13.32 -14.25 -11.78
CA GLU A 45 13.39 -15.04 -10.54
C GLU A 45 14.82 -15.49 -10.25
N HIS A 46 15.57 -15.85 -11.30
CA HIS A 46 16.97 -16.26 -11.19
C HIS A 46 17.87 -15.08 -10.77
N LYS A 47 17.66 -13.87 -11.30
CA LYS A 47 18.40 -12.65 -10.88
C LYS A 47 18.17 -12.36 -9.41
N LEU A 48 16.92 -12.38 -8.95
CA LEU A 48 16.58 -12.15 -7.54
C LEU A 48 17.20 -13.22 -6.63
N THR A 49 16.99 -14.49 -6.97
CA THR A 49 17.48 -15.63 -6.18
C THR A 49 19.01 -15.62 -6.08
N ASN A 50 19.72 -15.33 -7.17
CA ASN A 50 21.18 -15.24 -7.16
C ASN A 50 21.70 -14.07 -6.33
N THR A 51 21.02 -12.93 -6.37
CA THR A 51 21.38 -11.75 -5.57
C THR A 51 21.37 -12.11 -4.07
N VAL A 52 20.34 -12.83 -3.63
CA VAL A 52 20.24 -13.25 -2.22
C VAL A 52 21.24 -14.38 -1.89
N ASN A 53 21.43 -15.35 -2.79
CA ASN A 53 22.40 -16.44 -2.61
C ASN A 53 23.84 -15.92 -2.45
N GLN A 54 24.24 -14.92 -3.23
CA GLN A 54 25.55 -14.27 -3.12
C GLN A 54 25.75 -13.59 -1.77
N ALA A 55 24.70 -12.97 -1.22
CA ALA A 55 24.74 -12.31 0.08
C ALA A 55 24.87 -13.33 1.24
N ILE A 56 24.23 -14.49 1.12
CA ILE A 56 24.16 -15.46 2.21
C ILE A 56 25.43 -16.31 2.28
N ARG A 57 26.16 -16.60 1.19
CA ARG A 57 27.35 -17.50 1.14
C ARG A 57 27.10 -18.92 1.71
N GLY A 58 27.08 -19.93 0.84
CA GLY A 58 27.19 -21.34 1.24
C GLY A 58 25.90 -22.18 1.18
N GLU A 59 24.77 -21.62 0.74
CA GLU A 59 23.57 -22.40 0.38
C GLU A 59 22.98 -21.90 -0.95
N THR A 60 22.60 -22.81 -1.84
CA THR A 60 21.87 -22.50 -3.08
C THR A 60 20.37 -22.56 -2.80
N ALA A 61 19.72 -21.40 -2.65
CA ALA A 61 18.27 -21.32 -2.68
C ALA A 61 17.74 -21.73 -4.07
N LEU A 62 16.63 -22.47 -4.10
CA LEU A 62 15.95 -22.82 -5.36
C LEU A 62 15.01 -21.71 -5.86
N GLY A 63 14.70 -20.70 -5.04
CA GLY A 63 13.86 -19.57 -5.45
C GLY A 63 13.65 -18.57 -4.33
N PHE A 64 13.60 -17.28 -4.69
CA PHE A 64 13.16 -16.20 -3.82
C PHE A 64 11.65 -15.97 -4.00
N GLN A 65 10.90 -16.13 -2.92
CA GLN A 65 9.46 -15.86 -2.88
C GLN A 65 9.23 -14.45 -2.30
N TRP A 66 8.88 -13.49 -3.16
CA TRP A 66 8.52 -12.15 -2.72
C TRP A 66 7.08 -12.12 -2.17
N MET A 67 6.86 -11.25 -1.19
CA MET A 67 5.59 -11.02 -0.49
C MET A 67 5.13 -9.55 -0.60
N SER A 68 6.08 -8.65 -0.85
CA SER A 68 5.82 -7.23 -1.08
C SER A 68 6.66 -6.70 -2.23
N VAL A 69 6.14 -5.64 -2.85
CA VAL A 69 6.81 -4.93 -3.91
C VAL A 69 6.52 -3.44 -3.78
N THR A 70 7.52 -2.60 -3.99
CA THR A 70 7.35 -1.15 -4.05
C THR A 70 8.36 -0.56 -5.02
N SER A 71 8.13 0.67 -5.46
CA SER A 71 8.99 1.33 -6.43
C SER A 71 9.14 2.81 -6.13
N PHE A 72 10.31 3.34 -6.46
CA PHE A 72 10.58 4.77 -6.39
C PHE A 72 11.58 5.17 -7.47
N ARG A 73 11.53 6.43 -7.86
CA ARG A 73 12.41 7.06 -8.82
C ARG A 73 13.38 8.00 -8.11
N GLU A 74 14.56 8.05 -8.68
CA GLU A 74 15.60 8.99 -8.32
C GLU A 74 15.93 9.83 -9.55
N THR A 75 15.64 11.13 -9.50
CA THR A 75 16.10 12.06 -10.55
C THR A 75 17.58 12.34 -10.34
N SER A 76 18.36 12.60 -11.39
CA SER A 76 19.76 13.03 -11.25
C SER A 76 19.93 14.38 -11.92
N ASP A 77 20.54 15.34 -11.23
CA ASP A 77 20.84 16.68 -11.78
C ASP A 77 21.94 16.63 -12.85
N ASN A 78 22.75 15.57 -12.87
CA ASN A 78 23.75 15.33 -13.90
C ASN A 78 23.09 14.61 -15.09
N LYS A 79 23.64 14.79 -16.30
CA LYS A 79 23.22 14.20 -17.60
C LYS A 79 23.03 12.65 -17.63
N ARG A 80 23.05 11.95 -16.50
CA ARG A 80 22.87 10.50 -16.32
C ARG A 80 21.40 10.04 -16.31
N GLY A 81 20.44 10.95 -16.45
CA GLY A 81 19.03 10.59 -16.47
C GLY A 81 18.51 10.12 -15.11
N SER A 82 17.22 9.80 -15.04
CA SER A 82 16.60 9.29 -13.82
C SER A 82 16.75 7.78 -13.70
N VAL A 83 16.99 7.29 -12.49
CA VAL A 83 17.06 5.87 -12.19
C VAL A 83 15.78 5.45 -11.48
N ALA A 84 15.09 4.45 -12.01
CA ALA A 84 13.94 3.84 -11.35
C ALA A 84 14.38 2.60 -10.59
N TRP A 85 13.81 2.39 -9.41
CA TRP A 85 14.05 1.24 -8.56
C TRP A 85 12.75 0.49 -8.33
N ILE A 86 12.86 -0.83 -8.35
CA ILE A 86 11.87 -1.71 -7.74
C ILE A 86 12.49 -2.47 -6.59
N VAL A 87 11.75 -2.60 -5.50
CA VAL A 87 12.17 -3.26 -4.28
C VAL A 87 11.23 -4.41 -3.98
N PHE A 88 11.79 -5.58 -3.71
CA PHE A 88 11.07 -6.79 -3.37
C PHE A 88 11.43 -7.21 -1.95
N GLY A 89 10.41 -7.41 -1.11
CA GLY A 89 10.56 -8.00 0.21
C GLY A 89 10.07 -9.44 0.21
N GLY A 90 10.79 -10.38 0.81
CA GLY A 90 10.48 -11.79 0.66
C GLY A 90 11.35 -12.75 1.44
N SER A 91 11.24 -14.03 1.08
CA SER A 91 11.94 -15.11 1.78
C SER A 91 12.42 -16.22 0.86
N ILE A 92 13.41 -16.95 1.36
CA ILE A 92 13.91 -18.19 0.77
C ILE A 92 13.38 -19.37 1.59
N PRO A 93 12.61 -20.29 0.99
CA PRO A 93 12.18 -21.53 1.64
C PRO A 93 13.36 -22.41 2.06
N ASN A 94 13.26 -23.07 3.22
CA ASN A 94 14.21 -24.08 3.66
C ASN A 94 13.72 -25.47 3.23
N LEU A 95 14.33 -26.00 2.17
CA LEU A 95 13.93 -27.28 1.57
C LEU A 95 14.56 -28.51 2.25
N LYS A 96 15.50 -28.32 3.19
CA LYS A 96 16.15 -29.41 3.94
C LYS A 96 15.29 -29.91 5.11
N VAL A 97 14.21 -29.20 5.44
CA VAL A 97 13.33 -29.53 6.56
C VAL A 97 12.00 -30.04 6.00
N HIS A 98 11.75 -31.35 6.11
CA HIS A 98 10.46 -31.97 5.74
C HIS A 98 9.28 -31.56 6.63
N ALA A 99 9.50 -30.69 7.63
CA ALA A 99 8.51 -30.28 8.61
C ALA A 99 8.07 -28.83 8.37
N THR A 100 6.89 -28.67 7.79
CA THR A 100 6.13 -27.42 7.61
C THR A 100 6.78 -26.35 6.70
N SER A 101 5.98 -25.93 5.74
CA SER A 101 6.06 -24.80 4.82
C SER A 101 6.36 -23.40 5.40
N LEU A 102 6.70 -23.31 6.70
CA LEU A 102 7.13 -22.09 7.40
C LEU A 102 8.65 -22.09 7.65
N ALA A 103 9.36 -23.19 7.38
CA ALA A 103 10.81 -23.22 7.48
C ALA A 103 11.43 -22.36 6.37
N LYS A 104 12.16 -21.32 6.75
CA LYS A 104 12.86 -20.39 5.85
C LYS A 104 14.36 -20.46 6.12
N SER A 105 15.18 -20.38 5.06
CA SER A 105 16.64 -20.28 5.20
C SER A 105 17.08 -18.83 5.37
N ALA A 106 16.35 -17.91 4.75
CA ALA A 106 16.60 -16.48 4.89
C ALA A 106 15.37 -15.64 4.52
N VAL A 107 15.42 -14.38 4.95
CA VAL A 107 14.53 -13.30 4.52
C VAL A 107 15.37 -12.16 3.96
N ALA A 108 14.84 -11.46 2.97
CA ALA A 108 15.59 -10.45 2.25
C ALA A 108 14.70 -9.34 1.69
N VAL A 109 15.29 -8.15 1.60
CA VAL A 109 14.81 -7.02 0.82
C VAL A 109 15.84 -6.76 -0.28
N VAL A 110 15.39 -6.83 -1.54
CA VAL A 110 16.25 -6.74 -2.74
C VAL A 110 15.77 -5.57 -3.58
N GLY A 111 16.69 -4.67 -3.93
CA GLY A 111 16.41 -3.55 -4.84
C GLY A 111 17.03 -3.79 -6.21
N CYS A 112 16.26 -3.60 -7.27
CA CYS A 112 16.71 -3.72 -8.65
C CYS A 112 16.52 -2.40 -9.40
N GLN A 113 17.50 -2.02 -10.22
CA GLN A 113 17.38 -0.90 -11.14
C GLN A 113 16.54 -1.29 -12.35
N ILE A 114 15.70 -0.37 -12.80
CA ILE A 114 14.89 -0.49 -14.01
C ILE A 114 15.40 0.52 -15.03
N SER A 115 15.56 0.08 -16.28
CA SER A 115 15.83 0.98 -17.40
C SER A 115 14.95 0.71 -18.62
N ALA A 116 14.82 1.75 -19.44
CA ALA A 116 14.08 1.71 -20.69
C ALA A 116 14.68 0.74 -21.67
N GLN A 117 13.81 0.02 -22.37
CA GLN A 117 14.18 -0.62 -23.62
C GLN A 117 13.30 -0.08 -24.73
N GLU A 118 13.82 0.89 -25.48
CA GLU A 118 13.14 1.54 -26.61
C GLU A 118 12.64 0.56 -27.68
N ASN A 119 13.28 -0.62 -27.81
CA ASN A 119 12.97 -1.62 -28.83
C ASN A 119 12.45 -2.95 -28.26
N SER A 120 12.00 -2.97 -27.00
CA SER A 120 11.48 -4.18 -26.38
C SER A 120 9.96 -4.13 -26.29
N PRO A 121 9.25 -5.22 -26.65
CA PRO A 121 7.80 -5.31 -26.45
C PRO A 121 7.40 -5.25 -24.98
N VAL A 122 8.35 -5.28 -24.05
CA VAL A 122 8.16 -5.22 -22.61
C VAL A 122 8.41 -3.80 -22.04
N GLY A 123 9.01 -2.90 -22.83
CA GLY A 123 9.23 -1.49 -22.50
C GLY A 123 10.35 -1.20 -21.50
N PHE A 124 10.67 -2.13 -20.59
CA PHE A 124 11.74 -1.98 -19.61
C PHE A 124 12.51 -3.29 -19.36
N LYS A 125 13.68 -3.19 -18.74
CA LYS A 125 14.46 -4.32 -18.23
C LYS A 125 14.87 -4.09 -16.78
N LEU A 126 15.00 -5.20 -16.05
CA LEU A 126 15.71 -5.20 -14.77
C LEU A 126 17.21 -5.36 -15.02
N ASP A 127 17.96 -4.32 -14.68
CA ASP A 127 19.41 -4.27 -14.83
C ASP A 127 20.09 -5.02 -13.68
N SER A 128 20.59 -4.29 -12.68
CA SER A 128 21.31 -4.84 -11.56
C SER A 128 20.44 -4.85 -10.31
N CYS A 129 20.41 -6.01 -9.65
CA CYS A 129 19.78 -6.22 -8.35
C CYS A 129 20.84 -6.26 -7.26
N TYR A 130 20.50 -5.69 -6.10
CA TYR A 130 21.38 -5.63 -4.94
C TYR A 130 20.60 -5.97 -3.67
N PRO A 131 21.21 -6.70 -2.72
CA PRO A 131 20.61 -6.89 -1.41
C PRO A 131 20.61 -5.55 -0.67
N ILE A 132 19.42 -5.07 -0.29
CA ILE A 132 19.27 -3.93 0.62
C ILE A 132 19.49 -4.42 2.05
N GLU A 133 18.85 -5.53 2.41
CA GLU A 133 19.06 -6.23 3.68
C GLU A 133 18.79 -7.72 3.50
N VAL A 134 19.61 -8.56 4.13
CA VAL A 134 19.45 -10.03 4.11
C VAL A 134 19.74 -10.57 5.50
N SER A 135 18.84 -11.42 6.00
CA SER A 135 18.98 -12.04 7.31
C SER A 135 18.75 -13.55 7.21
N ARG A 136 19.70 -14.33 7.74
CA ARG A 136 19.56 -15.78 7.84
C ARG A 136 18.56 -16.14 8.94
N VAL A 137 17.67 -17.07 8.62
CA VAL A 137 16.67 -17.60 9.54
C VAL A 137 17.18 -18.95 10.07
N SER A 138 17.28 -19.10 11.38
CA SER A 138 17.62 -20.38 12.02
C SER A 138 16.63 -20.70 13.14
N ALA A 139 16.11 -21.93 13.13
CA ALA A 139 15.24 -22.46 14.18
C ALA A 139 15.93 -22.44 15.56
N SER A 140 17.26 -22.56 15.62
CA SER A 140 18.03 -22.52 16.87
C SER A 140 18.10 -21.13 17.51
N ASN A 141 17.89 -20.06 16.72
CA ASN A 141 18.11 -18.69 17.17
C ASN A 141 16.81 -17.98 17.57
N GLY A 142 15.66 -18.68 17.54
CA GLY A 142 14.34 -18.09 17.84
C GLY A 142 13.86 -17.01 16.87
N LYS A 143 14.63 -16.73 15.80
CA LYS A 143 14.36 -15.73 14.77
C LYS A 143 13.48 -16.33 13.67
N ALA A 144 12.17 -16.36 13.88
CA ALA A 144 11.23 -16.50 12.77
C ALA A 144 10.94 -15.09 12.24
N GLY A 145 11.60 -14.68 11.15
CA GLY A 145 11.40 -13.37 10.54
C GLY A 145 10.60 -13.47 9.24
N LEU A 146 9.82 -12.43 8.96
CA LEU A 146 9.20 -12.12 7.67
C LEU A 146 9.67 -10.75 7.18
N LEU A 147 10.98 -10.47 7.24
CA LEU A 147 11.53 -9.22 6.73
C LEU A 147 11.08 -8.95 5.29
N GLY A 148 10.55 -7.76 5.05
CA GLY A 148 9.97 -7.40 3.77
C GLY A 148 8.57 -7.98 3.55
N PHE A 149 7.85 -8.37 4.60
CA PHE A 149 6.43 -8.73 4.49
C PHE A 149 5.60 -7.55 3.97
N THR A 150 5.89 -6.36 4.48
CA THR A 150 5.45 -5.10 3.90
C THR A 150 6.67 -4.29 3.51
N ALA A 151 6.55 -3.58 2.39
CA ALA A 151 7.51 -2.60 1.94
C ALA A 151 6.75 -1.47 1.25
N VAL A 152 7.07 -0.24 1.61
CA VAL A 152 6.52 0.97 1.00
C VAL A 152 7.66 1.96 0.76
N SER A 153 7.63 2.64 -0.37
CA SER A 153 8.53 3.74 -0.65
C SER A 153 7.78 5.03 -0.92
N LEU A 154 8.42 6.14 -0.59
CA LEU A 154 7.90 7.49 -0.82
C LEU A 154 8.98 8.35 -1.47
N GLU A 155 8.69 8.87 -2.65
CA GLU A 155 9.49 9.93 -3.26
C GLU A 155 9.15 11.26 -2.61
N LEU A 156 10.16 11.95 -2.08
CA LEU A 156 9.94 13.25 -1.44
C LEU A 156 9.84 14.35 -2.51
N LYS A 157 8.71 15.06 -2.54
CA LYS A 157 8.44 16.14 -3.48
C LYS A 157 9.18 17.43 -3.10
N SER A 158 9.33 17.70 -1.80
CA SER A 158 9.99 18.91 -1.32
C SER A 158 11.52 18.85 -1.45
N THR A 159 12.09 17.65 -1.53
CA THR A 159 13.54 17.44 -1.52
C THR A 159 13.96 16.69 -2.77
N ARG A 160 14.83 17.31 -3.56
CA ARG A 160 15.32 16.69 -4.79
C ARG A 160 16.01 15.36 -4.51
N ASN A 161 15.85 14.42 -5.43
CA ASN A 161 16.59 13.17 -5.52
C ASN A 161 16.61 12.36 -4.21
N THR A 162 15.52 12.45 -3.46
CA THR A 162 15.39 11.80 -2.16
C THR A 162 14.19 10.88 -2.17
N ALA A 163 14.42 9.64 -1.74
CA ALA A 163 13.38 8.64 -1.53
C ALA A 163 13.54 7.99 -0.16
N VAL A 164 12.41 7.66 0.45
CA VAL A 164 12.33 6.90 1.69
C VAL A 164 11.87 5.49 1.35
N LEU A 165 12.52 4.50 1.94
CA LEU A 165 12.09 3.11 1.87
C LEU A 165 11.83 2.61 3.29
N VAL A 166 10.64 2.09 3.53
CA VAL A 166 10.28 1.38 4.75
C VAL A 166 9.97 -0.06 4.43
N TYR A 167 10.52 -0.98 5.22
CA TYR A 167 10.20 -2.40 5.13
C TYR A 167 10.13 -3.01 6.52
N CYS A 168 9.17 -3.89 6.72
CA CYS A 168 8.87 -4.43 8.04
C CYS A 168 8.92 -5.93 8.11
N ASP A 169 9.08 -6.40 9.34
CA ASP A 169 9.00 -7.78 9.74
C ASP A 169 7.98 -7.89 10.89
N PRO A 170 6.72 -8.22 10.62
CA PRO A 170 5.70 -8.38 11.67
C PRO A 170 5.98 -9.57 12.58
N LEU A 171 6.86 -10.51 12.21
CA LEU A 171 7.26 -11.62 13.08
C LEU A 171 8.52 -11.35 13.88
N TRP A 172 9.13 -10.17 13.73
CA TRP A 172 10.35 -9.79 14.44
C TRP A 172 10.17 -9.85 15.97
N ARG A 173 11.26 -10.23 16.66
CA ARG A 173 11.31 -10.45 18.11
C ARG A 173 12.57 -9.84 18.69
N HIS A 174 12.43 -9.13 19.80
CA HIS A 174 13.55 -8.55 20.54
C HIS A 174 14.24 -9.59 21.44
N ASP A 175 13.49 -10.24 22.34
CA ASP A 175 14.02 -11.03 23.45
C ASP A 175 13.09 -12.14 23.98
N THR A 176 11.84 -12.27 23.52
CA THR A 176 10.82 -13.11 24.18
C THR A 176 9.84 -13.80 23.20
N LYS A 177 9.08 -14.77 23.70
CA LYS A 177 8.28 -15.82 23.02
C LYS A 177 7.33 -15.36 21.90
N HIS A 178 7.07 -14.06 21.73
CA HIS A 178 6.01 -13.52 20.89
C HIS A 178 6.51 -12.51 19.83
N PRO A 179 5.86 -12.46 18.65
CA PRO A 179 6.17 -11.50 17.59
C PRO A 179 5.60 -10.10 17.89
N GLY A 180 6.46 -9.19 18.34
CA GLY A 180 6.12 -7.77 18.47
C GLY A 180 6.12 -7.04 17.13
N GLY A 181 7.03 -7.43 16.23
CA GLY A 181 7.20 -6.80 14.93
C GLY A 181 8.10 -5.56 14.97
N GLY A 182 8.59 -5.16 13.80
CA GLY A 182 9.47 -4.01 13.65
C GLY A 182 9.62 -3.55 12.21
N CYS A 183 9.97 -2.29 12.03
CA CYS A 183 10.13 -1.65 10.72
C CYS A 183 11.47 -0.93 10.62
N HIS A 184 12.14 -1.09 9.48
CA HIS A 184 13.35 -0.36 9.13
C HIS A 184 12.99 0.80 8.20
N VAL A 185 13.50 1.98 8.49
CA VAL A 185 13.42 3.17 7.65
C VAL A 185 14.79 3.45 7.07
N ARG A 186 14.87 3.53 5.74
CA ARG A 186 16.08 3.89 5.00
C ARG A 186 15.84 5.12 4.16
N LEU A 187 16.76 6.06 4.24
CA LEU A 187 16.80 7.24 3.39
C LEU A 187 17.78 7.02 2.25
N ARG A 188 17.35 7.28 1.02
CA ARG A 188 18.21 7.32 -0.15
C ARG A 188 18.24 8.73 -0.69
N GLN A 189 19.42 9.30 -0.80
CA GLN A 189 19.62 10.68 -1.25
C GLN A 189 20.83 10.74 -2.19
N ASP A 190 20.67 11.41 -3.32
CA ASP A 190 21.75 11.68 -4.29
C ASP A 190 22.57 10.42 -4.69
N GLY A 191 21.86 9.34 -5.01
CA GLY A 191 22.44 8.10 -5.51
C GLY A 191 22.94 7.15 -4.43
N ARG A 192 22.80 7.50 -3.15
CA ARG A 192 23.39 6.74 -2.04
C ARG A 192 22.38 6.50 -0.94
N TRP A 193 22.54 5.38 -0.26
CA TRP A 193 21.85 5.14 1.00
C TRP A 193 22.53 5.95 2.10
N THR A 194 21.75 6.75 2.82
CA THR A 194 22.22 7.56 3.94
C THR A 194 22.31 6.70 5.20
N ASN A 195 23.45 6.75 5.88
CA ASN A 195 23.61 6.16 7.21
C ASN A 195 23.18 7.16 8.28
N LEU A 196 22.71 6.64 9.41
CA LEU A 196 22.43 7.44 10.60
C LEU A 196 23.72 8.00 11.22
N ALA A 197 23.58 9.04 12.04
CA ALA A 197 24.70 9.68 12.73
C ALA A 197 25.49 8.72 13.65
N ASN A 198 24.83 7.67 14.16
CA ASN A 198 25.45 6.60 14.97
C ASN A 198 26.15 5.51 14.13
N GLY A 199 26.17 5.65 12.80
CA GLY A 199 26.77 4.68 11.87
C GLY A 199 25.85 3.50 11.49
N GLU A 200 24.65 3.42 12.04
CA GLU A 200 23.66 2.41 11.62
C GLU A 200 23.13 2.71 10.22
N PHE A 201 22.75 1.67 9.49
CA PHE A 201 22.33 1.78 8.09
C PHE A 201 20.85 2.14 7.93
N ALA A 202 20.05 2.01 8.98
CA ALA A 202 18.61 2.23 9.00
C ALA A 202 18.13 2.66 10.39
N GLU A 203 17.09 3.47 10.47
CA GLU A 203 16.35 3.70 11.72
C GLU A 203 15.38 2.53 11.94
N PHE A 204 15.34 2.00 13.17
CA PHE A 204 14.55 0.81 13.47
C PHE A 204 13.49 1.09 14.53
N PHE A 205 12.22 0.95 14.12
CA PHE A 205 11.06 1.08 14.98
C PHE A 205 10.64 -0.29 15.50
N ARG A 206 10.47 -0.39 16.83
CA ARG A 206 10.08 -1.62 17.53
C ARG A 206 8.68 -1.47 18.07
N PHE A 207 7.88 -2.52 17.93
CA PHE A 207 6.50 -2.51 18.40
C PHE A 207 6.29 -3.52 19.52
N CYS A 208 5.46 -3.13 20.49
CA CYS A 208 5.06 -3.94 21.65
C CYS A 208 6.23 -4.60 22.39
N SER A 209 7.39 -3.91 22.41
CA SER A 209 8.56 -4.29 23.17
C SER A 209 8.62 -3.44 24.44
N SER A 210 8.37 -4.05 25.59
CA SER A 210 8.68 -3.47 26.91
C SER A 210 9.80 -4.29 27.57
N PHE A 211 10.53 -3.71 28.52
CA PHE A 211 11.57 -4.44 29.25
C PHE A 211 10.99 -5.76 29.83
N ASN A 212 11.50 -6.90 29.33
CA ASN A 212 11.15 -8.28 29.68
C ASN A 212 9.80 -8.86 29.19
N HIS A 213 8.97 -8.12 28.44
CA HIS A 213 7.71 -8.66 27.91
C HIS A 213 7.41 -8.14 26.49
N SER A 214 7.33 -9.06 25.52
CA SER A 214 6.68 -8.83 24.23
C SER A 214 5.27 -9.44 24.23
N THR A 215 4.28 -8.67 23.80
CA THR A 215 2.96 -9.20 23.43
C THR A 215 2.91 -9.39 21.91
N PRO A 216 2.19 -10.41 21.42
CA PRO A 216 2.03 -10.57 19.97
C PRO A 216 1.19 -9.41 19.45
N CYS A 217 1.77 -8.57 18.61
CA CYS A 217 1.02 -7.49 17.96
C CYS A 217 1.24 -7.39 16.46
N GLY A 218 2.38 -7.91 15.97
CA GLY A 218 2.68 -7.94 14.55
C GLY A 218 2.84 -6.56 13.95
N GLY A 219 3.50 -5.63 14.65
CA GLY A 219 3.72 -4.29 14.13
C GLY A 219 4.49 -4.29 12.81
N GLY A 220 3.99 -3.51 11.86
CA GLY A 220 4.44 -3.55 10.47
C GLY A 220 3.63 -4.52 9.59
N PHE A 221 2.45 -4.98 10.05
CA PHE A 221 1.58 -5.84 9.25
C PHE A 221 1.03 -5.10 8.01
N SER A 222 0.77 -3.81 8.14
CA SER A 222 0.49 -2.86 7.06
C SER A 222 1.16 -1.54 7.39
N VAL A 223 1.67 -0.83 6.37
CA VAL A 223 2.38 0.45 6.53
C VAL A 223 2.10 1.35 5.35
N ASP A 224 1.97 2.64 5.61
CA ASP A 224 1.94 3.66 4.58
C ASP A 224 2.65 4.96 5.02
N LEU A 225 3.10 5.76 4.05
CA LEU A 225 3.91 6.96 4.26
C LEU A 225 3.23 8.21 3.69
N LEU A 226 3.40 9.33 4.38
CA LEU A 226 2.89 10.62 3.94
C LEU A 226 3.96 11.70 4.13
N GLU A 227 4.27 12.42 3.05
CA GLU A 227 5.01 13.68 3.13
C GLU A 227 4.06 14.80 3.54
N VAL A 228 4.42 15.53 4.59
CA VAL A 228 3.74 16.75 5.03
C VAL A 228 4.69 17.92 4.79
N ALA A 229 4.19 18.96 4.12
CA ALA A 229 4.97 20.14 3.78
C ALA A 229 5.70 20.70 5.02
N SER A 230 7.02 20.88 4.90
CA SER A 230 7.86 21.37 5.99
C SER A 230 7.52 22.82 6.33
N GLY A 231 7.13 23.09 7.57
CA GLY A 231 6.90 24.44 8.10
C GLY A 231 8.15 25.10 8.67
N GLY A 232 9.37 24.79 8.20
CA GLY A 232 10.60 25.34 8.81
C GLY A 232 11.90 25.13 8.00
N ASN A 233 13.02 25.52 8.62
CA ASN A 233 14.40 25.42 8.08
C ASN A 233 14.96 23.98 8.00
N ASP A 234 14.14 22.95 8.17
CA ASP A 234 14.58 21.56 8.18
C ASP A 234 14.96 21.08 6.77
N ARG A 235 16.07 20.33 6.66
CA ARG A 235 16.61 19.85 5.38
C ARG A 235 15.76 18.77 4.72
N LEU A 236 15.00 18.01 5.50
CA LEU A 236 14.09 16.98 5.04
C LEU A 236 12.66 17.31 5.51
N PRO A 237 11.63 16.99 4.72
CA PRO A 237 10.24 17.24 5.10
C PRO A 237 9.81 16.37 6.28
N ASN A 238 8.76 16.82 6.96
CA ASN A 238 8.09 15.97 7.93
C ASN A 238 7.43 14.81 7.20
N THR A 239 7.95 13.61 7.41
CA THR A 239 7.39 12.38 6.86
C THR A 239 6.69 11.62 7.97
N LYS A 240 5.38 11.42 7.83
CA LYS A 240 4.56 10.62 8.74
C LYS A 240 4.54 9.18 8.25
N MET A 241 4.53 8.24 9.18
CA MET A 241 4.34 6.82 8.92
C MET A 241 3.14 6.33 9.70
N ILE A 242 2.21 5.64 9.05
CA ILE A 242 1.16 4.90 9.73
C ILE A 242 1.49 3.41 9.70
N VAL A 243 1.31 2.73 10.82
CA VAL A 243 1.62 1.31 10.98
C VAL A 243 0.45 0.58 11.61
N GLY A 244 0.06 -0.55 11.02
CA GLY A 244 -0.95 -1.48 11.54
C GLY A 244 -0.36 -2.57 12.44
N LEU A 245 -1.06 -2.83 13.55
CA LEU A 245 -0.73 -3.84 14.57
C LEU A 245 -2.00 -4.67 14.90
N PRO A 246 -2.50 -5.49 13.97
CA PRO A 246 -3.82 -6.11 14.09
C PRO A 246 -3.94 -7.16 15.20
N PHE A 247 -2.83 -7.63 15.77
CA PHE A 247 -2.83 -8.65 16.82
C PHE A 247 -2.72 -8.08 18.24
N THR A 248 -2.52 -6.76 18.37
CA THR A 248 -2.49 -6.08 19.67
C THR A 248 -3.75 -6.40 20.45
N GLN A 249 -3.61 -6.85 21.69
CA GLN A 249 -4.77 -7.15 22.52
C GLN A 249 -5.39 -5.86 23.09
N PRO A 250 -6.73 -5.74 23.13
CA PRO A 250 -7.73 -6.78 22.81
C PRO A 250 -8.22 -6.78 21.35
N HIS A 251 -8.03 -5.68 20.60
CA HIS A 251 -8.79 -5.41 19.37
C HIS A 251 -7.92 -5.16 18.12
N GLY A 252 -6.61 -4.99 18.28
CA GLY A 252 -5.72 -4.42 17.28
C GLY A 252 -5.47 -2.94 17.54
N GLU A 253 -4.46 -2.39 16.87
CA GLU A 253 -4.00 -1.02 17.04
C GLU A 253 -3.44 -0.49 15.71
N ALA A 254 -3.48 0.82 15.50
CA ALA A 254 -2.65 1.49 14.50
C ALA A 254 -1.89 2.63 15.15
N GLN A 255 -0.68 2.90 14.69
CA GLN A 255 0.17 3.96 15.22
C GLN A 255 0.57 4.93 14.11
N VAL A 256 0.40 6.23 14.36
CA VAL A 256 0.92 7.29 13.52
C VAL A 256 2.19 7.81 14.15
N ILE A 257 3.30 7.69 13.44
CA ILE A 257 4.62 8.11 13.87
C ILE A 257 5.00 9.36 13.09
N ASP A 258 5.22 10.45 13.81
CA ASP A 258 5.61 11.72 13.24
C ASP A 258 7.10 11.82 12.98
N ASN A 259 7.43 12.41 11.84
CA ASN A 259 8.79 12.75 11.41
C ASN A 259 9.77 11.58 11.51
N VAL A 260 9.49 10.49 10.79
CA VAL A 260 10.36 9.29 10.73
C VAL A 260 11.73 9.54 10.11
N LEU A 261 12.00 10.77 9.64
CA LEU A 261 13.31 11.18 9.11
C LEU A 261 14.14 11.98 10.11
N LEU A 262 13.63 12.22 11.32
CA LEU A 262 14.29 13.10 12.31
C LEU A 262 15.74 12.67 12.62
N ARG A 263 16.01 11.37 12.74
CA ARG A 263 17.37 10.86 13.01
C ARG A 263 18.34 10.97 11.84
N PHE A 264 17.85 11.22 10.63
CA PHE A 264 18.67 11.54 9.47
C PHE A 264 19.03 13.02 9.40
N GLN A 265 18.31 13.89 10.13
CA GLN A 265 18.50 15.35 10.10
C GLN A 265 19.44 15.87 11.21
N ARG A 266 19.50 15.21 12.38
CA ARG A 266 20.18 15.74 13.59
C ARG A 266 21.24 14.79 14.19
N ALA A 267 22.20 15.38 14.91
CA ALA A 267 23.02 14.69 15.92
C ALA A 267 22.09 14.10 17.01
N PRO A 268 22.50 13.09 17.81
CA PRO A 268 21.59 12.23 18.57
C PRO A 268 20.69 13.04 19.51
N SER A 269 19.50 13.43 19.05
CA SER A 269 18.49 14.07 19.87
C SER A 269 17.69 13.00 20.59
N THR A 270 17.42 13.24 21.87
CA THR A 270 16.51 12.43 22.69
C THR A 270 15.04 12.70 22.37
N ASP A 271 14.73 13.63 21.47
CA ASP A 271 13.36 13.84 20.98
C ASP A 271 12.91 12.59 20.24
N LEU A 272 12.04 11.84 20.91
CA LEU A 272 11.35 10.69 20.35
C LEU A 272 10.38 11.21 19.28
N SER A 273 10.31 10.50 18.15
CA SER A 273 9.19 10.66 17.21
C SER A 273 7.87 10.63 18.00
N ASN A 274 7.03 11.64 17.85
CA ASN A 274 5.71 11.62 18.47
C ASN A 274 4.92 10.44 17.90
N VAL A 275 4.44 9.57 18.77
CA VAL A 275 3.62 8.42 18.38
C VAL A 275 2.21 8.66 18.87
N ASP A 276 1.27 8.78 17.94
CA ASP A 276 -0.15 8.81 18.23
C ASP A 276 -0.74 7.42 18.03
N ILE A 277 -1.48 6.93 19.03
CA ILE A 277 -2.02 5.58 19.04
C ILE A 277 -3.51 5.65 18.69
N LEU A 278 -3.85 5.14 17.51
CA LEU A 278 -5.23 4.99 17.05
C LEU A 278 -5.82 3.72 17.63
N ARG A 279 -6.98 3.85 18.29
CA ARG A 279 -7.69 2.72 18.90
C ARG A 279 -9.11 2.61 18.40
N SER A 280 -9.59 1.38 18.35
CA SER A 280 -10.98 1.03 18.07
C SER A 280 -11.41 -0.14 18.97
N GLY A 281 -12.72 -0.29 19.18
CA GLY A 281 -13.30 -1.48 19.83
C GLY A 281 -13.48 -2.66 18.87
N GLU A 282 -13.02 -2.51 17.63
CA GLU A 282 -13.22 -3.44 16.52
C GLU A 282 -12.05 -4.42 16.39
N LEU A 283 -12.35 -5.71 16.21
CA LEU A 283 -11.34 -6.75 16.10
C LEU A 283 -10.49 -6.64 14.82
N ARG A 284 -9.20 -6.93 14.95
CA ARG A 284 -8.18 -6.82 13.91
C ARG A 284 -8.06 -5.39 13.34
N PHE A 285 -8.32 -4.38 14.17
CA PHE A 285 -8.07 -2.99 13.81
C PHE A 285 -6.59 -2.79 13.46
N GLY A 286 -6.31 -2.13 12.34
CA GLY A 286 -4.95 -2.02 11.81
C GLY A 286 -4.55 -3.16 10.87
N THR A 287 -5.52 -3.91 10.32
CA THR A 287 -5.19 -4.92 9.30
C THR A 287 -4.62 -4.26 8.05
N GLN A 288 -5.24 -3.19 7.56
CA GLN A 288 -4.71 -2.35 6.50
C GLN A 288 -4.75 -0.89 6.92
N VAL A 289 -3.68 -0.16 6.60
CA VAL A 289 -3.55 1.29 6.81
C VAL A 289 -3.13 1.97 5.52
N VAL A 290 -3.75 3.11 5.21
CA VAL A 290 -3.46 3.93 4.02
C VAL A 290 -3.72 5.40 4.33
N TRP A 291 -2.92 6.31 3.79
CA TRP A 291 -3.17 7.74 3.80
C TRP A 291 -4.03 8.16 2.61
N THR A 292 -4.97 9.08 2.84
CA THR A 292 -5.64 9.73 1.70
C THR A 292 -4.67 10.66 0.97
N PRO A 293 -4.81 10.84 -0.35
CA PRO A 293 -3.92 11.71 -1.10
C PRO A 293 -4.10 13.17 -0.67
N THR A 294 -3.06 13.98 -0.89
CA THR A 294 -3.15 15.43 -0.70
C THR A 294 -4.03 16.01 -1.79
N GLN A 295 -5.13 16.65 -1.39
CA GLN A 295 -6.07 17.30 -2.29
C GLN A 295 -5.51 18.62 -2.83
N GLY A 296 -5.84 18.95 -4.08
CA GLY A 296 -5.35 20.16 -4.75
C GLY A 296 -6.01 21.43 -4.21
N ASN A 297 -5.32 22.58 -4.36
CA ASN A 297 -5.91 23.90 -4.14
C ASN A 297 -6.85 24.25 -5.30
N ARG A 298 -8.07 23.68 -5.32
CA ARG A 298 -9.14 24.18 -6.20
C ARG A 298 -10.34 24.66 -5.38
N ILE A 299 -10.41 25.97 -5.21
CA ILE A 299 -11.62 26.77 -4.95
C ILE A 299 -11.53 27.92 -5.97
N PRO A 300 -12.59 28.33 -6.72
CA PRO A 300 -14.01 28.33 -6.32
C PRO A 300 -15.01 27.76 -7.35
N ALA A 301 -16.20 27.35 -6.88
CA ALA A 301 -17.38 27.49 -7.72
C ALA A 301 -17.61 28.99 -7.93
N GLU A 302 -17.28 29.50 -9.11
CA GLU A 302 -17.69 30.84 -9.54
C GLU A 302 -19.18 31.02 -9.25
N SER A 303 -19.51 32.13 -8.58
CA SER A 303 -20.89 32.61 -8.49
C SER A 303 -21.46 32.65 -9.90
N PRO A 304 -22.55 31.92 -10.22
CA PRO A 304 -23.25 32.20 -11.46
C PRO A 304 -23.71 33.66 -11.37
N HIS A 305 -23.35 34.44 -12.38
CA HIS A 305 -23.75 35.83 -12.56
C HIS A 305 -25.14 36.10 -11.97
N SER A 306 -25.17 36.97 -10.97
CA SER A 306 -26.38 37.59 -10.44
C SER A 306 -27.08 38.33 -11.58
N ARG A 307 -28.12 37.72 -12.15
CA ARG A 307 -29.22 38.51 -12.70
C ARG A 307 -29.99 39.07 -11.51
N PRO A 308 -30.23 40.39 -11.41
CA PRO A 308 -31.08 40.92 -10.36
C PRO A 308 -32.51 40.51 -10.71
N ASN A 309 -33.05 39.51 -10.03
CA ASN A 309 -34.48 39.25 -10.07
C ASN A 309 -35.12 39.75 -8.78
N VAL A 310 -35.97 40.73 -9.00
CA VAL A 310 -36.86 41.39 -8.07
C VAL A 310 -37.81 40.35 -7.47
N ASN A 311 -37.97 40.43 -6.15
CA ASN A 311 -39.00 39.78 -5.32
C ASN A 311 -38.97 38.25 -5.19
N GLY A 312 -38.69 37.78 -3.97
CA GLY A 312 -39.07 36.44 -3.51
C GLY A 312 -38.02 35.80 -2.63
N THR A 313 -38.23 35.85 -1.32
CA THR A 313 -37.46 35.17 -0.29
C THR A 313 -37.27 33.67 -0.60
N THR A 314 -36.02 33.23 -0.72
CA THR A 314 -35.65 31.82 -0.54
C THR A 314 -34.36 31.77 0.27
N ILE A 315 -34.47 31.47 1.56
CA ILE A 315 -33.32 31.14 2.41
C ILE A 315 -33.00 29.68 2.10
N VAL A 316 -32.11 29.45 1.15
CA VAL A 316 -31.40 28.16 1.08
C VAL A 316 -30.15 28.34 1.92
N ALA A 317 -30.15 27.75 3.12
CA ALA A 317 -28.93 27.62 3.91
C ALA A 317 -27.94 26.77 3.09
N LYS A 318 -27.02 27.43 2.37
CA LYS A 318 -25.80 26.78 1.92
C LYS A 318 -25.04 26.43 3.21
N GLN A 319 -25.06 25.16 3.58
CA GLN A 319 -24.10 24.64 4.53
C GLN A 319 -22.74 24.76 3.86
N GLU A 320 -22.04 25.85 4.13
CA GLU A 320 -20.66 26.07 3.68
C GLU A 320 -19.84 24.89 4.22
N ILE A 321 -19.39 24.00 3.33
CA ILE A 321 -18.42 22.97 3.67
C ILE A 321 -17.13 23.73 4.01
N PRO A 322 -16.64 23.69 5.26
CA PRO A 322 -15.47 24.47 5.61
C PRO A 322 -14.24 24.05 4.80
N GLU A 323 -13.44 25.02 4.33
CA GLU A 323 -12.24 24.78 3.49
C GLU A 323 -11.23 23.77 4.07
N TRP A 324 -11.29 23.51 5.39
CA TRP A 324 -10.42 22.54 6.06
C TRP A 324 -10.78 21.07 5.78
N TRP A 325 -12.03 20.75 5.40
CA TRP A 325 -12.42 19.36 5.07
C TRP A 325 -11.72 18.83 3.81
N THR A 326 -11.32 19.71 2.90
CA THR A 326 -10.78 19.34 1.59
C THR A 326 -9.26 19.48 1.52
N ARG A 327 -8.56 19.72 2.64
CA ARG A 327 -7.10 19.94 2.63
C ARG A 327 -6.30 18.99 3.53
N GLU A 328 -6.98 18.13 4.27
CA GLU A 328 -6.32 17.28 5.26
C GLU A 328 -6.15 15.85 4.74
N ASN A 329 -4.93 15.34 4.87
CA ASN A 329 -4.66 13.91 4.70
C ASN A 329 -5.22 13.16 5.92
N LEU A 330 -6.04 12.14 5.66
CA LEU A 330 -6.64 11.30 6.70
C LEU A 330 -5.93 9.94 6.74
N ALA A 331 -5.76 9.42 7.95
CA ALA A 331 -5.31 8.06 8.19
C ALA A 331 -6.50 7.10 8.11
N LEU A 332 -6.54 6.24 7.09
CA LEU A 332 -7.54 5.18 6.97
C LEU A 332 -7.04 3.92 7.66
N VAL A 333 -7.87 3.32 8.51
CA VAL A 333 -7.54 2.08 9.23
C VAL A 333 -8.70 1.09 9.12
N SER A 334 -8.40 -0.14 8.68
CA SER A 334 -9.41 -1.18 8.51
C SER A 334 -9.52 -2.15 9.70
N SER A 335 -10.74 -2.67 9.88
CA SER A 335 -11.14 -3.73 10.79
C SER A 335 -11.98 -4.77 10.04
N PRO A 336 -11.38 -5.71 9.31
CA PRO A 336 -12.13 -6.63 8.45
C PRO A 336 -12.96 -7.67 9.21
N SER A 337 -12.66 -7.90 10.50
CA SER A 337 -13.32 -8.92 11.32
C SER A 337 -14.18 -8.33 12.45
N SER A 338 -14.59 -7.06 12.38
CA SER A 338 -15.46 -6.49 13.41
C SER A 338 -16.87 -7.06 13.37
N GLN A 339 -17.43 -7.30 14.56
CA GLN A 339 -18.85 -7.65 14.73
C GLN A 339 -19.61 -6.41 15.20
N PRO A 340 -20.81 -6.11 14.66
CA PRO A 340 -21.57 -6.92 13.69
C PRO A 340 -21.13 -6.73 12.22
N TRP A 341 -20.37 -5.68 11.89
CA TRP A 341 -19.98 -5.37 10.51
C TRP A 341 -18.50 -5.02 10.42
N PRO A 342 -17.81 -5.37 9.32
CA PRO A 342 -16.48 -4.87 9.03
C PRO A 342 -16.51 -3.34 8.83
N THR A 343 -15.49 -2.65 9.33
CA THR A 343 -15.43 -1.19 9.31
C THR A 343 -14.09 -0.69 8.80
N ILE A 344 -14.10 0.48 8.16
CA ILE A 344 -12.91 1.30 7.91
C ILE A 344 -13.14 2.64 8.61
N THR A 345 -12.18 3.08 9.41
CA THR A 345 -12.26 4.35 10.14
C THR A 345 -11.21 5.31 9.61
N ALA A 346 -11.63 6.53 9.26
CA ALA A 346 -10.76 7.62 8.85
C ALA A 346 -10.46 8.52 10.04
N TYR A 347 -9.19 8.77 10.32
CA TYR A 347 -8.72 9.61 11.41
C TYR A 347 -8.08 10.88 10.88
N ARG A 348 -8.45 12.01 11.50
CA ARG A 348 -7.77 13.29 11.38
C ARG A 348 -6.67 13.34 12.41
N HIS A 349 -5.44 13.51 11.94
CA HIS A 349 -4.27 13.59 12.80
C HIS A 349 -3.59 14.96 12.63
N THR A 350 -3.50 15.73 13.72
CA THR A 350 -2.96 17.11 13.72
C THR A 350 -1.57 17.22 14.36
N GLY A 351 -0.90 16.10 14.65
CA GLY A 351 0.44 16.04 15.23
C GLY A 351 0.54 16.26 16.74
N PHE A 352 -0.34 17.08 17.33
CA PHE A 352 -0.24 17.45 18.75
C PHE A 352 -1.46 17.08 19.60
N ARG A 353 -2.57 16.71 18.96
CA ARG A 353 -3.80 16.28 19.65
C ARG A 353 -4.08 14.82 19.32
N ALA A 354 -4.80 14.16 20.24
CA ALA A 354 -5.35 12.85 19.98
C ALA A 354 -6.13 12.87 18.65
N SER A 355 -5.86 11.90 17.78
CA SER A 355 -6.55 11.81 16.50
C SER A 355 -8.06 11.72 16.68
N GLU A 356 -8.78 12.48 15.87
CA GLU A 356 -10.25 12.50 15.88
C GLU A 356 -10.79 11.66 14.72
N VAL A 357 -11.91 10.97 14.93
CA VAL A 357 -12.55 10.22 13.84
C VAL A 357 -13.26 11.18 12.91
N ALA A 358 -12.83 11.23 11.65
CA ALA A 358 -13.45 12.04 10.61
C ALA A 358 -14.73 11.37 10.08
N PHE A 359 -14.64 10.09 9.70
CA PHE A 359 -15.78 9.29 9.27
C PHE A 359 -15.48 7.79 9.36
N ARG A 360 -16.52 6.97 9.17
CA ARG A 360 -16.47 5.51 9.10
C ARG A 360 -17.18 5.01 7.85
N ILE A 361 -16.70 3.90 7.31
CA ILE A 361 -17.36 3.14 6.25
C ILE A 361 -17.73 1.79 6.85
N ARG A 362 -19.00 1.40 6.74
CA ARG A 362 -19.48 0.09 7.18
C ARG A 362 -20.17 -0.62 6.04
N LEU A 363 -19.79 -1.87 5.81
CA LEU A 363 -20.50 -2.72 4.88
C LEU A 363 -21.73 -3.31 5.57
N ARG A 364 -22.90 -2.72 5.32
CA ARG A 364 -24.19 -3.24 5.81
C ARG A 364 -24.74 -4.23 4.78
N THR A 365 -24.66 -5.54 5.05
CA THR A 365 -25.27 -6.56 4.17
C THR A 365 -26.57 -7.08 4.75
N ASN A 366 -27.62 -7.12 3.93
CA ASN A 366 -28.89 -7.78 4.26
C ASN A 366 -28.78 -9.31 4.01
N GLY A 367 -27.91 -10.00 4.75
CA GLY A 367 -27.78 -11.46 4.65
C GLY A 367 -26.35 -12.00 4.81
N THR A 368 -26.29 -13.18 5.45
CA THR A 368 -25.14 -14.02 5.85
C THR A 368 -24.02 -13.36 6.63
N THR A 369 -23.78 -13.86 7.85
CA THR A 369 -22.69 -13.55 8.79
C THR A 369 -21.31 -14.01 8.32
N ASP A 370 -21.13 -14.25 7.02
CA ASP A 370 -19.91 -14.83 6.48
C ASP A 370 -18.85 -13.74 6.29
N PHE A 371 -17.65 -14.02 6.79
CA PHE A 371 -16.51 -13.11 6.69
C PHE A 371 -16.13 -12.90 5.21
N SER A 372 -16.50 -11.74 4.65
CA SER A 372 -16.18 -11.36 3.26
C SER A 372 -14.73 -10.88 3.08
N GLY A 373 -14.05 -10.55 4.19
CA GLY A 373 -12.75 -9.87 4.16
C GLY A 373 -12.83 -8.41 3.73
N PHE A 374 -13.98 -7.74 3.83
CA PHE A 374 -14.09 -6.31 3.52
C PHE A 374 -13.07 -5.49 4.33
N GLY A 375 -12.22 -4.73 3.66
CA GLY A 375 -11.16 -3.96 4.30
C GLY A 375 -9.87 -4.76 4.52
N GLN A 376 -9.77 -5.98 3.98
CA GLN A 376 -8.51 -6.74 3.98
C GLN A 376 -7.42 -6.00 3.21
N THR A 377 -7.81 -5.28 2.15
CA THR A 377 -6.97 -4.36 1.38
C THR A 377 -7.71 -3.06 1.15
N LEU A 378 -6.94 -1.98 1.06
CA LEU A 378 -7.39 -0.62 0.85
C LEU A 378 -6.40 0.06 -0.09
N GLU A 379 -6.92 0.94 -0.93
CA GLU A 379 -6.15 1.86 -1.75
C GLU A 379 -6.91 3.17 -1.90
N THR A 380 -6.19 4.26 -2.15
CA THR A 380 -6.80 5.56 -2.46
C THR A 380 -6.35 6.06 -3.82
N ILE A 381 -7.29 6.63 -4.56
CA ILE A 381 -7.09 7.07 -5.94
C ILE A 381 -7.67 8.47 -6.14
N LEU A 382 -7.05 9.28 -6.99
CA LEU A 382 -7.59 10.61 -7.32
C LEU A 382 -8.75 10.47 -8.29
N VAL A 383 -9.86 11.13 -7.96
CA VAL A 383 -11.06 11.20 -8.78
C VAL A 383 -11.48 12.68 -8.84
N PRO A 384 -11.04 13.44 -9.85
CA PRO A 384 -11.42 14.85 -9.98
C PRO A 384 -12.93 14.99 -10.06
N LEU A 385 -13.45 16.00 -9.36
CA LEU A 385 -14.88 16.27 -9.30
C LEU A 385 -15.33 17.10 -10.50
N SER A 386 -16.55 16.82 -10.97
CA SER A 386 -17.29 17.78 -11.79
C SER A 386 -17.75 18.95 -10.91
N GLY A 387 -17.72 20.18 -11.41
CA GLY A 387 -17.89 21.42 -10.63
C GLY A 387 -19.21 21.61 -9.84
N GLN A 388 -20.12 20.63 -9.83
CA GLN A 388 -21.32 20.60 -8.99
C GLN A 388 -21.30 19.53 -7.90
N ASP A 389 -20.23 18.74 -7.79
CA ASP A 389 -20.15 17.62 -6.88
C ASP A 389 -19.57 18.04 -5.52
N SER A 390 -20.27 17.68 -4.44
CA SER A 390 -19.88 18.01 -3.08
C SER A 390 -18.99 16.94 -2.41
N ARG A 391 -18.52 15.93 -3.15
CA ARG A 391 -17.63 14.86 -2.64
C ARG A 391 -16.20 15.38 -2.46
N VAL A 392 -15.29 14.54 -1.96
CA VAL A 392 -13.84 14.78 -2.00
C VAL A 392 -13.24 14.29 -3.33
N GLU A 393 -12.13 14.88 -3.78
CA GLU A 393 -11.47 14.55 -5.06
C GLU A 393 -10.66 13.23 -5.04
N TYR A 394 -11.05 12.28 -4.18
CA TYR A 394 -10.44 10.97 -4.11
C TYR A 394 -11.49 9.89 -3.82
N ALA A 395 -11.24 8.69 -4.29
CA ALA A 395 -12.00 7.50 -3.92
C ALA A 395 -11.19 6.60 -2.98
N ILE A 396 -11.92 5.86 -2.15
CA ILE A 396 -11.40 4.76 -1.36
C ILE A 396 -11.86 3.46 -2.02
N VAL A 397 -10.88 2.65 -2.42
CA VAL A 397 -11.12 1.33 -3.01
C VAL A 397 -10.84 0.28 -1.96
N VAL A 398 -11.76 -0.67 -1.81
CA VAL A 398 -11.76 -1.65 -0.72
C VAL A 398 -11.87 -3.06 -1.28
N GLY A 399 -10.91 -3.93 -0.95
CA GLY A 399 -10.97 -5.35 -1.29
C GLY A 399 -11.75 -6.16 -0.26
N ALA A 400 -12.47 -7.16 -0.76
CA ALA A 400 -13.17 -8.18 0.02
C ALA A 400 -12.98 -9.56 -0.64
N PRO A 401 -11.76 -10.12 -0.60
CA PRO A 401 -11.37 -11.30 -1.38
C PRO A 401 -12.13 -12.58 -1.03
N PHE A 402 -12.71 -12.66 0.17
CA PHE A 402 -13.44 -13.85 0.64
C PHE A 402 -14.95 -13.75 0.37
N SER A 403 -15.40 -12.73 -0.38
CA SER A 403 -16.81 -12.54 -0.72
C SER A 403 -17.38 -13.77 -1.45
N TYR A 404 -18.57 -14.18 -1.02
CA TYR A 404 -19.36 -15.26 -1.62
C TYR A 404 -20.23 -14.74 -2.77
N HIS A 405 -20.39 -15.55 -3.81
CA HIS A 405 -21.34 -15.31 -4.89
C HIS A 405 -22.28 -16.52 -5.05
N PRO A 406 -23.60 -16.34 -5.22
CA PRO A 406 -24.57 -17.46 -5.23
C PRO A 406 -24.32 -18.52 -6.31
N VAL A 407 -23.77 -18.12 -7.46
CA VAL A 407 -23.51 -19.05 -8.58
C VAL A 407 -22.05 -19.50 -8.62
N LYS A 408 -21.10 -18.64 -8.23
CA LYS A 408 -19.65 -18.89 -8.38
C LYS A 408 -19.05 -19.52 -7.13
N GLY A 409 -19.75 -19.41 -5.99
CA GLY A 409 -19.35 -19.98 -4.72
C GLY A 409 -18.50 -19.03 -3.85
N PRO A 410 -17.85 -19.57 -2.80
CA PRO A 410 -17.02 -18.79 -1.89
C PRO A 410 -15.76 -18.27 -2.56
N ASN A 411 -15.15 -17.25 -1.94
CA ASN A 411 -13.87 -16.66 -2.40
C ASN A 411 -13.90 -16.20 -3.87
N THR A 412 -15.09 -15.86 -4.36
CA THR A 412 -15.23 -15.16 -5.64
C THR A 412 -14.52 -13.82 -5.55
N GLY A 413 -14.62 -13.18 -4.38
CA GLY A 413 -14.00 -11.88 -4.14
C GLY A 413 -14.82 -10.74 -4.73
N ARG A 414 -14.61 -9.54 -4.19
CA ARG A 414 -15.30 -8.32 -4.59
C ARG A 414 -14.41 -7.13 -4.27
N VAL A 415 -14.53 -6.07 -5.07
CA VAL A 415 -13.95 -4.77 -4.80
C VAL A 415 -15.07 -3.75 -4.70
N TYR A 416 -14.98 -2.87 -3.71
CA TYR A 416 -15.90 -1.77 -3.49
C TYR A 416 -15.19 -0.45 -3.74
N ILE A 417 -15.95 0.55 -4.17
CA ILE A 417 -15.47 1.92 -4.33
C ILE A 417 -16.46 2.88 -3.66
N LEU A 418 -15.92 3.92 -3.03
CA LEU A 418 -16.70 5.02 -2.50
C LEU A 418 -15.90 6.33 -2.57
N CYS A 419 -16.61 7.43 -2.77
CA CYS A 419 -16.05 8.77 -2.69
C CYS A 419 -16.67 9.47 -1.47
N PRO A 420 -15.87 9.75 -0.43
CA PRO A 420 -16.39 10.34 0.78
C PRO A 420 -17.15 11.64 0.53
N LYS A 421 -18.27 11.80 1.23
CA LYS A 421 -19.01 13.06 1.32
C LYS A 421 -18.62 13.78 2.60
N PRO A 422 -18.05 14.99 2.52
CA PRO A 422 -17.75 15.82 3.69
C PRO A 422 -18.97 15.99 4.59
N GLY A 423 -18.74 16.03 5.91
CA GLY A 423 -19.79 16.22 6.91
C GLY A 423 -20.60 14.97 7.26
N LEU A 424 -20.45 13.85 6.56
CA LEU A 424 -21.05 12.57 6.94
C LEU A 424 -20.08 11.73 7.79
N VAL A 425 -20.49 11.42 9.01
CA VAL A 425 -19.71 10.54 9.92
C VAL A 425 -19.76 9.08 9.47
N GLU A 426 -20.85 8.65 8.82
CA GLU A 426 -20.98 7.31 8.25
C GLU A 426 -21.14 7.46 6.74
N GLN A 427 -20.27 6.80 5.98
CA GLN A 427 -20.23 6.83 4.52
C GLN A 427 -20.85 5.56 3.96
N ASP A 428 -21.67 5.73 2.93
CA ASP A 428 -22.25 4.61 2.19
C ASP A 428 -21.35 4.21 1.02
N ILE A 429 -21.35 2.92 0.73
CA ILE A 429 -20.65 2.36 -0.43
C ILE A 429 -21.42 2.76 -1.69
N VAL A 430 -20.69 3.22 -2.71
CA VAL A 430 -21.28 3.72 -3.96
C VAL A 430 -21.47 2.58 -4.96
N SER A 431 -20.43 1.77 -5.18
CA SER A 431 -20.45 0.71 -6.18
C SER A 431 -19.52 -0.44 -5.79
N SER A 432 -19.71 -1.59 -6.44
CA SER A 432 -18.85 -2.76 -6.30
C SER A 432 -18.74 -3.55 -7.58
N VAL A 433 -17.58 -4.17 -7.80
CA VAL A 433 -17.33 -5.13 -8.88
C VAL A 433 -17.02 -6.49 -8.27
N GLU A 434 -17.67 -7.52 -8.77
CA GLU A 434 -17.48 -8.90 -8.33
C GLU A 434 -16.38 -9.59 -9.12
N GLY A 435 -15.67 -10.52 -8.46
CA GLY A 435 -14.70 -11.35 -9.14
C GLY A 435 -15.33 -12.18 -10.27
N PRO A 436 -14.63 -12.37 -11.39
CA PRO A 436 -15.19 -13.07 -12.54
C PRO A 436 -15.38 -14.57 -12.26
N GLU A 437 -14.56 -15.17 -11.41
CA GLU A 437 -14.49 -16.61 -11.13
C GLU A 437 -14.55 -16.92 -9.63
N GLY A 438 -15.13 -18.06 -9.27
CA GLY A 438 -15.09 -18.59 -7.91
C GLY A 438 -13.67 -19.00 -7.52
N GLN A 439 -13.33 -18.93 -6.22
CA GLN A 439 -11.96 -19.17 -5.72
C GLN A 439 -10.87 -18.28 -6.36
N SER A 440 -11.25 -17.18 -7.01
CA SER A 440 -10.28 -16.25 -7.60
C SER A 440 -9.63 -15.33 -6.57
N PHE A 441 -10.31 -15.10 -5.43
CA PHE A 441 -9.90 -14.13 -4.40
C PHE A 441 -9.75 -12.71 -4.99
N PHE A 442 -10.63 -12.32 -5.91
CA PHE A 442 -10.61 -10.98 -6.50
C PHE A 442 -10.68 -9.88 -5.42
N GLY A 443 -9.77 -8.91 -5.49
CA GLY A 443 -9.62 -7.89 -4.44
C GLY A 443 -8.62 -8.28 -3.34
N TYR A 444 -7.83 -9.33 -3.54
CA TYR A 444 -6.79 -9.73 -2.58
C TYR A 444 -5.65 -8.73 -2.49
N SER A 445 -5.37 -8.01 -3.58
CA SER A 445 -4.45 -6.88 -3.63
C SER A 445 -5.03 -5.77 -4.50
N LEU A 446 -4.69 -4.54 -4.16
CA LEU A 446 -5.06 -3.33 -4.89
C LEU A 446 -3.80 -2.50 -5.10
N ALA A 447 -3.74 -1.78 -6.21
CA ALA A 447 -2.72 -0.75 -6.44
C ALA A 447 -3.31 0.35 -7.33
N ASN A 448 -3.14 1.60 -6.93
CA ASN A 448 -3.38 2.76 -7.79
C ASN A 448 -2.41 2.68 -8.99
N LEU A 449 -2.80 2.99 -10.22
CA LEU A 449 -1.89 3.05 -11.39
C LEU A 449 -1.52 4.46 -11.81
N GLY A 450 -2.17 5.45 -11.24
CA GLY A 450 -2.33 6.77 -11.82
C GLY A 450 -3.29 6.74 -13.00
N ASP A 451 -3.52 7.91 -13.57
CA ASP A 451 -4.21 8.07 -14.85
C ASP A 451 -3.31 7.54 -15.99
N VAL A 452 -3.63 6.34 -16.50
CA VAL A 452 -2.82 5.71 -17.57
C VAL A 452 -3.40 5.92 -18.96
N ASN A 453 -4.67 6.31 -19.07
CA ASN A 453 -5.36 6.54 -20.34
C ASN A 453 -5.46 8.04 -20.69
N GLY A 454 -5.07 8.93 -19.78
CA GLY A 454 -5.07 10.38 -19.93
C GLY A 454 -6.44 11.02 -19.75
N ASP A 455 -7.39 10.38 -19.07
CA ASP A 455 -8.73 10.92 -18.85
C ASP A 455 -8.87 11.82 -17.61
N GLY A 456 -7.78 11.96 -16.85
CA GLY A 456 -7.69 12.75 -15.63
C GLY A 456 -8.07 11.98 -14.36
N ILE A 457 -8.45 10.71 -14.45
CA ILE A 457 -8.86 9.87 -13.31
C ILE A 457 -7.84 8.75 -13.13
N ASP A 458 -7.46 8.48 -11.89
CA ASP A 458 -6.56 7.37 -11.60
C ASP A 458 -7.24 6.00 -11.87
N ASP A 459 -6.52 5.09 -12.51
CA ASP A 459 -6.94 3.70 -12.72
C ASP A 459 -6.50 2.79 -11.56
N ILE A 460 -7.14 1.61 -11.43
CA ILE A 460 -6.84 0.65 -10.37
C ILE A 460 -6.49 -0.73 -10.91
N VAL A 461 -5.47 -1.36 -10.32
CA VAL A 461 -5.20 -2.81 -10.45
C VAL A 461 -5.89 -3.58 -9.34
N VAL A 462 -6.49 -4.70 -9.69
CA VAL A 462 -7.05 -5.69 -8.77
C VAL A 462 -6.38 -7.05 -8.98
N GLY A 463 -5.77 -7.57 -7.93
CA GLY A 463 -5.22 -8.93 -7.92
C GLY A 463 -6.27 -9.99 -7.58
N ALA A 464 -6.19 -11.12 -8.27
CA ALA A 464 -6.96 -12.33 -7.98
C ALA A 464 -6.01 -13.55 -8.07
N PRO A 465 -5.34 -13.91 -6.96
CA PRO A 465 -4.27 -14.91 -6.98
C PRO A 465 -4.75 -16.32 -7.32
N GLY A 466 -6.05 -16.63 -7.24
CA GLY A 466 -6.61 -17.93 -7.64
C GLY A 466 -6.02 -19.10 -6.87
N ILE A 467 -6.55 -19.43 -5.69
CA ILE A 467 -5.99 -20.54 -4.88
C ILE A 467 -6.58 -21.87 -5.34
N GLN A 468 -5.75 -22.78 -5.86
CA GLN A 468 -6.17 -24.15 -6.20
C GLN A 468 -6.60 -24.91 -4.94
N ALA A 469 -7.84 -25.37 -4.90
CA ALA A 469 -8.35 -26.21 -3.81
C ALA A 469 -8.01 -27.70 -4.00
N SER A 470 -7.58 -28.16 -5.19
CA SER A 470 -7.21 -29.57 -5.44
C SER A 470 -6.29 -29.76 -6.66
N SER A 471 -5.51 -30.84 -6.64
CA SER A 471 -4.50 -31.23 -7.64
C SER A 471 -5.03 -31.67 -9.01
N SER A 472 -6.35 -31.56 -9.27
CA SER A 472 -6.99 -32.01 -10.51
C SER A 472 -7.48 -30.87 -11.41
N GLN A 473 -7.33 -29.61 -11.01
CA GLN A 473 -7.61 -28.44 -11.85
C GLN A 473 -6.30 -27.77 -12.26
N SER A 474 -5.86 -28.05 -13.48
CA SER A 474 -4.59 -27.61 -14.05
C SER A 474 -4.52 -26.12 -14.44
N SER A 475 -5.33 -25.22 -13.87
CA SER A 475 -5.38 -23.82 -14.34
C SER A 475 -5.85 -22.74 -13.34
N ALA A 476 -5.67 -22.87 -12.02
CA ALA A 476 -5.72 -21.65 -11.18
C ALA A 476 -4.32 -21.03 -11.14
N ASN A 477 -3.95 -20.35 -12.23
CA ASN A 477 -2.87 -19.38 -12.22
C ASN A 477 -3.45 -18.05 -11.73
N GLY A 478 -2.63 -17.25 -11.04
CA GLY A 478 -3.05 -15.92 -10.63
C GLY A 478 -3.48 -15.07 -11.83
N LYS A 479 -4.37 -14.12 -11.59
CA LYS A 479 -4.80 -13.11 -12.58
C LYS A 479 -4.73 -11.72 -11.97
N VAL A 480 -4.50 -10.75 -12.83
CA VAL A 480 -4.50 -9.33 -12.48
C VAL A 480 -5.44 -8.60 -13.43
N TYR A 481 -6.32 -7.77 -12.89
CA TYR A 481 -7.35 -7.05 -13.63
C TYR A 481 -7.10 -5.56 -13.51
N ILE A 482 -7.19 -4.83 -14.62
CA ILE A 482 -7.11 -3.38 -14.61
C ILE A 482 -8.50 -2.82 -14.85
N HIS A 483 -9.00 -2.03 -13.90
CA HIS A 483 -10.32 -1.41 -13.95
C HIS A 483 -10.18 0.10 -14.04
N ARG A 484 -11.04 0.68 -14.87
CA ARG A 484 -11.23 2.13 -14.93
C ARG A 484 -12.15 2.61 -13.84
N VAL A 485 -11.88 3.81 -13.37
CA VAL A 485 -12.71 4.53 -12.42
C VAL A 485 -13.42 5.65 -13.18
N THR A 486 -14.73 5.76 -13.01
CA THR A 486 -15.52 6.77 -13.71
C THR A 486 -15.58 8.09 -12.91
N PRO A 487 -15.91 9.23 -13.56
CA PRO A 487 -16.14 10.50 -12.86
C PRO A 487 -17.28 10.41 -11.81
N HIS A 488 -18.15 9.41 -11.92
CA HIS A 488 -19.25 9.19 -10.98
C HIS A 488 -18.83 8.37 -9.75
N CYS A 489 -17.54 8.05 -9.60
CA CYS A 489 -17.00 7.21 -8.54
C CYS A 489 -17.55 5.79 -8.57
N THR A 490 -17.54 5.21 -9.77
CA THR A 490 -17.87 3.79 -9.97
C THR A 490 -16.68 3.12 -10.64
N LEU A 491 -16.53 1.81 -10.42
CA LEU A 491 -15.60 0.99 -11.19
C LEU A 491 -16.33 0.46 -12.42
N ASP A 492 -15.66 0.49 -13.58
CA ASP A 492 -16.17 -0.18 -14.76
C ASP A 492 -16.33 -1.69 -14.47
N PRO A 493 -17.49 -2.30 -14.76
CA PRO A 493 -17.75 -3.70 -14.41
C PRO A 493 -16.86 -4.67 -15.20
N THR A 494 -16.38 -4.24 -16.37
CA THR A 494 -15.45 -5.00 -17.21
C THR A 494 -14.04 -4.44 -17.06
N ALA A 495 -13.08 -5.31 -16.75
CA ALA A 495 -11.68 -4.94 -16.76
C ALA A 495 -11.25 -4.53 -18.18
N VAL A 496 -10.49 -3.44 -18.28
CA VAL A 496 -9.90 -2.96 -19.53
C VAL A 496 -8.82 -3.93 -20.03
N GLN A 497 -8.11 -4.57 -19.09
CA GLN A 497 -7.14 -5.59 -19.39
C GLN A 497 -7.10 -6.65 -18.28
N VAL A 498 -6.83 -7.89 -18.69
CA VAL A 498 -6.56 -9.01 -17.79
C VAL A 498 -5.18 -9.57 -18.13
N CYS A 499 -4.32 -9.64 -17.13
CA CYS A 499 -2.99 -10.21 -17.20
C CYS A 499 -3.00 -11.63 -16.61
N TYR A 500 -2.31 -12.56 -17.28
CA TYR A 500 -2.28 -14.00 -16.97
C TYR A 500 -0.85 -14.50 -16.85
N GLY A 501 -0.64 -15.58 -16.11
CA GLY A 501 0.63 -16.34 -16.14
C GLY A 501 1.52 -16.07 -14.92
N PHE A 502 0.94 -16.32 -13.76
CA PHE A 502 1.54 -16.10 -12.45
C PHE A 502 1.61 -17.38 -11.64
#